data_AF-A0A9P8ED28-F1
#
_entry.id   AF-A0A9P8ED28-F1
#
_cell.length_a   1.000
_cell.length_b   1.000
_cell.length_c   1.000
_cell.angle_alpha   90.00
_cell.angle_beta   90.00
_cell.angle_gamma   90.00
#
_symmetry.space_group_name_H-M   'P 1'
#
loop_
_entity.id
_entity.type
_entity.pdbx_description
1 polymer ?
#
loop_
_entity_poly.entity_id
_entity_poly.type
_entity_poly.pdbx_seq_one_letter_code
_entity_poly.pdbx_strand_id
1 'polypeptide(L)'
;MAAHEEQPYRPKDALGASIKAGMITTGAGLFVSTIQNTLTKQNYGAMGAFTKFGGTTAVYGAMGAAYEFTRCASANLRQRDDAWNSFWGGLAGGSMLGLRFRTAPAVAGYGTALAVVLGTWQYAGGKITGYDVDPTVDEVARKEYVRKNRRRPMEETLEQIGEGRGIFGPGYQERRAERLQQNYGIEVPAASS
;
A
#
# COMPACT_ATOMS: atom_id res chain seq x y z
N MET A 1 11.20 11.57 -3.31
CA MET A 1 9.88 11.17 -2.80
C MET A 1 9.27 12.43 -2.22
N ALA A 2 8.18 12.93 -2.79
CA ALA A 2 7.51 14.09 -2.23
C ALA A 2 7.14 13.75 -0.79
N ALA A 3 7.52 14.60 0.15
CA ALA A 3 6.98 14.53 1.49
C ALA A 3 5.47 14.74 1.34
N HIS A 4 4.71 13.65 1.35
CA HIS A 4 3.31 13.76 1.71
C HIS A 4 3.34 14.41 3.09
N GLU A 5 2.79 15.63 3.22
CA GLU A 5 2.38 16.09 4.54
C GLU A 5 1.60 14.93 5.15
N GLU A 6 2.15 14.32 6.18
CA GLU A 6 1.48 13.25 6.92
C GLU A 6 0.26 13.92 7.55
N GLN A 7 -0.84 13.94 6.79
CA GLN A 7 -2.15 14.33 7.28
C GLN A 7 -2.35 13.54 8.58
N PRO A 8 -2.63 14.23 9.71
CA PRO A 8 -2.76 13.57 11.00
C PRO A 8 -3.70 12.38 10.86
N TYR A 9 -3.22 11.20 11.22
CA TYR A 9 -3.98 9.98 11.02
C TYR A 9 -5.33 10.09 11.74
N ARG A 10 -6.41 9.96 10.98
CA ARG A 10 -7.76 9.93 11.52
C ARG A 10 -8.24 8.48 11.62
N PRO A 11 -8.60 8.01 12.83
CA PRO A 11 -9.15 6.67 13.00
C PRO A 11 -10.33 6.41 12.07
N LYS A 12 -10.33 5.23 11.46
CA LYS A 12 -11.36 4.79 10.51
C LYS A 12 -12.28 3.79 11.18
N ASP A 13 -13.58 3.93 10.92
CA ASP A 13 -14.56 2.94 11.33
C ASP A 13 -14.46 1.70 10.41
N ALA A 14 -13.77 0.66 10.90
CA ALA A 14 -13.56 -0.57 10.15
C ALA A 14 -14.86 -1.37 9.91
N LEU A 15 -15.82 -1.30 10.84
CA LEU A 15 -17.09 -2.02 10.71
C LEU A 15 -18.00 -1.30 9.73
N GLY A 16 -18.19 0.01 9.89
CA GLY A 16 -18.99 0.80 8.95
C GLY A 16 -18.42 0.77 7.53
N ALA A 17 -17.10 0.89 7.38
CA ALA A 17 -16.44 0.83 6.07
C ALA A 17 -16.58 -0.55 5.41
N SER A 18 -16.37 -1.63 6.16
CA SER A 18 -16.49 -2.99 5.63
C SER A 18 -17.93 -3.36 5.27
N ILE A 19 -18.92 -2.94 6.06
CA ILE A 19 -20.34 -3.11 5.73
C ILE A 19 -20.67 -2.36 4.45
N LYS A 20 -20.27 -1.09 4.34
CA LYS A 20 -20.53 -0.28 3.14
C LYS A 20 -19.90 -0.88 1.89
N ALA A 21 -18.64 -1.29 1.97
CA ALA A 21 -17.95 -1.92 0.86
C ALA A 21 -18.49 -3.30 0.52
N GLY A 22 -18.85 -4.09 1.53
CA GLY A 22 -19.55 -5.36 1.38
C GLY A 22 -20.87 -5.18 0.65
N MET A 23 -21.68 -4.17 0.97
CA MET A 23 -22.93 -3.87 0.27
C MET A 23 -22.69 -3.50 -1.20
N ILE A 24 -21.74 -2.61 -1.47
CA ILE A 24 -21.42 -2.18 -2.85
C ILE A 24 -20.96 -3.38 -3.69
N THR A 25 -20.04 -4.17 -3.16
CA THR A 25 -19.50 -5.35 -3.86
C THR A 25 -20.53 -6.47 -3.97
N THR A 26 -21.39 -6.68 -2.98
CA THR A 26 -22.53 -7.60 -3.08
C THR A 26 -23.50 -7.19 -4.18
N GLY A 27 -23.80 -5.89 -4.30
CA GLY A 27 -24.63 -5.36 -5.38
C GLY A 27 -24.00 -5.61 -6.75
N ALA A 28 -22.70 -5.39 -6.90
CA ALA A 28 -21.96 -5.75 -8.12
C ALA A 28 -21.99 -7.27 -8.39
N GLY A 29 -21.86 -8.09 -7.34
CA GLY A 29 -21.95 -9.54 -7.42
C GLY A 29 -23.33 -10.04 -7.88
N LEU A 30 -24.41 -9.41 -7.40
CA LEU A 30 -25.78 -9.67 -7.87
C LEU A 30 -25.95 -9.29 -9.34
N PHE A 31 -25.38 -8.15 -9.75
CA PHE A 31 -25.41 -7.75 -11.14
C PHE A 31 -24.67 -8.76 -12.04
N VAL A 32 -23.51 -9.25 -11.60
CA VAL A 32 -22.79 -10.31 -12.31
C VAL A 32 -23.58 -11.62 -12.31
N SER A 33 -24.24 -11.98 -11.19
CA SER A 33 -25.01 -13.22 -11.09
C SER A 33 -26.25 -13.22 -11.99
N THR A 34 -26.89 -12.06 -12.18
CA THR A 34 -28.01 -11.93 -13.13
C THR A 34 -27.53 -12.03 -14.58
N ILE A 35 -26.41 -11.41 -14.94
CA ILE A 35 -25.78 -11.58 -16.27
C ILE A 35 -25.42 -13.05 -16.51
N GLN A 36 -24.84 -13.73 -15.53
CA GLN A 36 -24.52 -15.14 -15.65
C GLN A 36 -25.77 -15.98 -15.86
N ASN A 37 -26.86 -15.68 -15.14
CA ASN A 37 -28.14 -16.36 -15.31
C ASN A 37 -28.71 -16.19 -16.73
N THR A 38 -28.68 -14.98 -17.29
CA THR A 38 -29.22 -14.69 -18.63
C THR A 38 -28.38 -15.28 -19.76
N LEU A 39 -27.06 -15.39 -19.57
CA LEU A 39 -26.15 -15.97 -20.57
C LEU A 39 -26.11 -17.50 -20.56
N THR A 40 -26.76 -18.16 -19.59
CA THR A 40 -26.73 -19.62 -19.53
C THR A 40 -27.68 -20.28 -20.53
N LYS A 41 -27.22 -21.37 -21.16
CA LYS A 41 -28.01 -22.14 -22.11
C LYS A 41 -29.20 -22.88 -21.48
N GLN A 42 -29.14 -23.14 -20.17
CA GLN A 42 -30.21 -23.83 -19.44
C GLN A 42 -31.10 -22.80 -18.73
N ASN A 43 -32.41 -22.98 -18.79
CA ASN A 43 -33.35 -22.05 -18.17
C ASN A 43 -33.49 -22.34 -16.67
N TYR A 44 -32.87 -21.50 -15.84
CA TYR A 44 -33.00 -21.58 -14.37
C TYR A 44 -34.04 -20.60 -13.80
N GLY A 45 -34.77 -19.89 -14.67
CA GLY A 45 -35.72 -18.86 -14.26
C GLY A 45 -35.08 -17.67 -13.52
N ALA A 46 -35.90 -16.74 -13.04
CA ALA A 46 -35.41 -15.54 -12.33
C ALA A 46 -34.68 -15.89 -11.02
N MET A 47 -35.07 -16.97 -10.34
CA MET A 47 -34.43 -17.42 -9.10
C MET A 47 -33.03 -18.01 -9.31
N GLY A 48 -32.66 -18.36 -10.55
CA GLY A 48 -31.32 -18.88 -10.87
C GLY A 48 -30.18 -17.93 -10.50
N ALA A 49 -30.41 -16.62 -10.50
CA ALA A 49 -29.44 -15.61 -10.09
C ALA A 49 -29.06 -15.71 -8.59
N PHE A 50 -29.97 -16.22 -7.76
CA PHE A 50 -29.76 -16.38 -6.32
C PHE A 50 -29.42 -17.82 -5.92
N THR A 51 -30.02 -18.82 -6.58
CA THR A 51 -29.81 -20.23 -6.21
C THR A 51 -28.55 -20.81 -6.86
N LYS A 52 -28.42 -20.69 -8.19
CA LYS A 52 -27.28 -21.23 -8.94
C LYS A 52 -26.08 -20.29 -8.90
N PHE A 53 -26.32 -18.99 -9.07
CA PHE A 53 -25.27 -17.97 -9.09
C PHE A 53 -25.13 -17.18 -7.78
N GLY A 54 -25.87 -17.51 -6.72
CA GLY A 54 -25.72 -16.85 -5.42
C GLY A 54 -24.32 -16.96 -4.82
N GLY A 55 -23.56 -18.00 -5.19
CA GLY A 55 -22.17 -18.14 -4.81
C GLY A 55 -21.26 -17.02 -5.32
N THR A 56 -21.53 -16.44 -6.50
CA THR A 56 -20.73 -15.31 -7.00
C THR A 56 -21.02 -14.04 -6.22
N THR A 57 -22.30 -13.79 -5.92
CA THR A 57 -22.72 -12.69 -5.06
C THR A 57 -22.05 -12.75 -3.69
N ALA A 58 -22.06 -13.94 -3.05
CA ALA A 58 -21.44 -14.14 -1.75
C ALA A 58 -19.92 -13.90 -1.79
N VAL A 59 -19.24 -14.40 -2.84
CA VAL A 59 -17.79 -14.18 -3.00
C VAL A 59 -17.48 -12.70 -3.15
N TYR A 60 -18.19 -11.96 -4.01
CA TYR A 60 -17.95 -10.53 -4.20
C TYR A 60 -18.17 -9.74 -2.91
N GLY A 61 -19.26 -10.00 -2.19
CA GLY A 61 -19.53 -9.38 -0.90
C GLY A 61 -18.44 -9.66 0.14
N ALA A 62 -18.01 -10.92 0.25
CA ALA A 62 -16.95 -11.33 1.16
C ALA A 62 -15.60 -10.68 0.80
N MET A 63 -15.27 -10.59 -0.49
CA MET A 63 -14.06 -9.92 -0.97
C MET A 63 -14.02 -8.45 -0.56
N GLY A 64 -15.10 -7.70 -0.81
CA GLY A 64 -15.18 -6.28 -0.48
C GLY A 64 -15.17 -6.00 1.02
N ALA A 65 -15.92 -6.79 1.79
CA ALA A 65 -15.96 -6.67 3.24
C ALA A 65 -14.59 -6.98 3.87
N ALA A 66 -13.94 -8.09 3.48
CA ALA A 66 -12.63 -8.48 3.98
C ALA A 66 -11.55 -7.46 3.60
N TYR A 67 -11.57 -6.95 2.37
CA TYR A 67 -10.63 -5.94 1.89
C TYR A 67 -10.68 -4.66 2.74
N GLU A 68 -11.86 -4.03 2.86
CA GLU A 68 -11.98 -2.78 3.61
C GLU A 68 -11.81 -2.98 5.11
N PHE A 69 -12.30 -4.10 5.67
CA PHE A 69 -12.08 -4.40 7.09
C PHE A 69 -10.58 -4.48 7.41
N THR A 70 -9.82 -5.28 6.65
CA THR A 70 -8.40 -5.48 6.89
C THR A 70 -7.61 -4.20 6.62
N ARG A 71 -7.97 -3.44 5.58
CA ARG A 71 -7.35 -2.15 5.27
C ARG A 71 -7.56 -1.12 6.39
N CYS A 72 -8.79 -1.00 6.92
CA CYS A 72 -9.08 -0.09 8.02
C CYS A 72 -8.44 -0.55 9.32
N ALA A 73 -8.46 -1.85 9.62
CA ALA A 73 -7.82 -2.42 10.80
C ALA A 73 -6.30 -2.20 10.77
N SER A 74 -5.63 -2.44 9.63
CA SER A 74 -4.19 -2.22 9.51
C SER A 74 -3.83 -0.74 9.64
N ALA A 75 -4.65 0.16 9.07
CA ALA A 75 -4.47 1.59 9.20
C ALA A 75 -4.61 2.04 10.66
N ASN A 76 -5.62 1.53 11.38
CA ASN A 76 -5.86 1.89 12.79
C ASN A 76 -4.73 1.38 13.70
N LEU A 77 -4.22 0.17 13.45
CA LEU A 77 -3.13 -0.42 14.23
C LEU A 77 -1.79 0.30 14.02
N ARG A 78 -1.54 0.76 12.79
CA ARG A 78 -0.28 1.44 12.43
C ARG A 78 -0.34 2.95 12.57
N GLN A 79 -1.54 3.50 12.78
CA GLN A 79 -1.83 4.93 12.78
C GLN A 79 -1.23 5.65 11.57
N ARG A 80 -1.22 4.97 10.41
CA ARG A 80 -0.63 5.45 9.16
C ARG A 80 -1.48 5.03 7.98
N ASP A 81 -1.65 5.93 7.03
CA ASP A 81 -2.33 5.69 5.77
C ASP A 81 -1.33 5.50 4.63
N ASP A 82 -0.89 4.26 4.42
CA ASP A 82 0.10 3.90 3.41
C ASP A 82 -0.36 2.75 2.50
N ALA A 83 0.48 2.44 1.50
CA ALA A 83 0.22 1.36 0.54
C ALA A 83 0.17 -0.03 1.20
N TRP A 84 0.76 -0.20 2.39
CA TRP A 84 0.71 -1.47 3.12
C TRP A 84 -0.71 -1.80 3.59
N ASN A 85 -1.54 -0.79 3.84
CA ASN A 85 -2.94 -1.03 4.18
C ASN A 85 -3.70 -1.68 3.02
N SER A 86 -3.48 -1.19 1.80
CA SER A 86 -4.06 -1.78 0.59
C SER A 86 -3.47 -3.16 0.27
N PHE A 87 -2.19 -3.40 0.61
CA PHE A 87 -1.58 -4.72 0.49
C PHE A 87 -2.28 -5.76 1.38
N TRP A 88 -2.44 -5.46 2.68
CA TRP A 88 -3.11 -6.38 3.62
C TRP A 88 -4.60 -6.55 3.30
N GLY A 89 -5.28 -5.47 2.92
CA GLY A 89 -6.64 -5.54 2.39
C GLY A 89 -6.72 -6.45 1.17
N GLY A 90 -5.81 -6.27 0.20
CA GLY A 90 -5.77 -7.06 -1.03
C GLY A 90 -5.50 -8.54 -0.78
N LEU A 91 -4.65 -8.86 0.21
CA LEU A 91 -4.40 -10.22 0.64
C LEU A 91 -5.66 -10.87 1.22
N ALA A 92 -6.37 -10.18 2.11
CA ALA A 92 -7.60 -10.67 2.72
C ALA A 92 -8.72 -10.82 1.69
N GLY A 93 -8.96 -9.79 0.87
CA GLY A 93 -9.95 -9.82 -0.20
C GLY A 93 -9.66 -10.90 -1.25
N GLY A 94 -8.40 -11.03 -1.69
CA GLY A 94 -8.02 -12.04 -2.67
C GLY A 94 -8.07 -13.47 -2.14
N SER A 95 -7.81 -13.66 -0.85
CA SER A 95 -7.99 -14.95 -0.19
C SER A 95 -9.46 -15.41 -0.24
N MET A 96 -10.42 -14.48 -0.08
CA MET A 96 -11.86 -14.77 -0.19
C MET A 96 -12.25 -15.26 -1.59
N LEU A 97 -11.62 -14.72 -2.64
CA LEU A 97 -11.79 -15.23 -4.00
C LEU A 97 -11.25 -16.67 -4.13
N GLY A 98 -10.07 -16.93 -3.57
CA GLY A 98 -9.44 -18.26 -3.60
C GLY A 98 -10.24 -19.33 -2.84
N LEU A 99 -10.95 -18.95 -1.76
CA LEU A 99 -11.81 -19.87 -1.00
C LEU A 99 -12.92 -20.49 -1.86
N ARG A 100 -13.37 -19.81 -2.92
CA ARG A 100 -14.34 -20.35 -3.87
C ARG A 100 -13.85 -21.63 -4.56
N PHE A 101 -12.54 -21.77 -4.74
CA PHE A 101 -11.91 -22.94 -5.36
C PHE A 101 -11.58 -24.05 -4.35
N ARG A 102 -11.78 -23.81 -3.05
CA ARG A 102 -11.60 -24.81 -1.95
C ARG A 102 -10.23 -25.49 -1.94
N THR A 103 -9.18 -24.79 -2.35
CA THR A 103 -7.81 -25.31 -2.37
C THR A 103 -6.84 -24.32 -1.74
N ALA A 104 -5.90 -24.80 -0.92
CA ALA A 104 -4.92 -23.95 -0.24
C ALA A 104 -4.02 -23.16 -1.22
N PRO A 105 -3.53 -23.75 -2.34
CA PRO A 105 -2.76 -22.99 -3.33
C PRO A 105 -3.56 -21.88 -3.99
N ALA A 106 -4.86 -22.06 -4.23
CA ALA A 106 -5.70 -21.00 -4.80
C ALA A 106 -5.84 -19.82 -3.82
N VAL A 107 -6.08 -20.09 -2.54
CA VAL A 107 -6.17 -19.03 -1.51
C VAL A 107 -4.87 -18.23 -1.46
N ALA A 108 -3.73 -18.92 -1.38
CA ALA A 108 -2.42 -18.25 -1.35
C ALA A 108 -2.12 -17.50 -2.66
N GLY A 109 -2.41 -18.11 -3.82
CA GLY A 109 -2.13 -17.53 -5.13
C GLY A 109 -2.99 -16.29 -5.42
N TYR A 110 -4.31 -16.38 -5.25
CA TYR A 110 -5.21 -15.23 -5.46
C TYR A 110 -5.01 -14.13 -4.40
N GLY A 111 -4.77 -14.51 -3.14
CA GLY A 111 -4.46 -13.58 -2.06
C GLY A 111 -3.18 -12.79 -2.35
N THR A 112 -2.07 -13.47 -2.61
CA THR A 112 -0.79 -12.80 -2.88
C THR A 112 -0.79 -11.98 -4.16
N ALA A 113 -1.40 -12.50 -5.24
CA ALA A 113 -1.51 -11.76 -6.50
C ALA A 113 -2.27 -10.45 -6.34
N LEU A 114 -3.44 -10.46 -5.68
CA LEU A 114 -4.23 -9.25 -5.46
C LEU A 114 -3.59 -8.31 -4.43
N ALA A 115 -2.87 -8.85 -3.44
CA ALA A 115 -2.08 -8.04 -2.50
C ALA A 115 -1.01 -7.22 -3.23
N VAL A 116 -0.25 -7.85 -4.13
CA VAL A 116 0.78 -7.18 -4.91
C VAL A 116 0.16 -6.17 -5.87
N VAL A 117 -0.91 -6.52 -6.59
CA VAL A 117 -1.55 -5.61 -7.54
C VAL A 117 -2.13 -4.38 -6.83
N LEU A 118 -2.86 -4.55 -5.73
CA LEU A 118 -3.48 -3.43 -5.03
C LEU A 118 -2.46 -2.62 -4.20
N GLY A 119 -1.45 -3.29 -3.65
CA GLY A 119 -0.34 -2.64 -2.97
C GLY A 119 0.48 -1.77 -3.92
N THR A 120 0.83 -2.29 -5.10
CA THR A 120 1.56 -1.53 -6.14
C THR A 120 0.71 -0.40 -6.71
N TRP A 121 -0.59 -0.63 -6.93
CA TRP A 121 -1.53 0.41 -7.35
C TRP A 121 -1.58 1.58 -6.36
N GLN A 122 -1.71 1.28 -5.06
CA GLN A 122 -1.75 2.31 -4.03
C GLN A 122 -0.40 3.00 -3.87
N TYR A 123 0.70 2.25 -3.99
CA TYR A 123 2.06 2.80 -3.99
C TYR A 123 2.29 3.78 -5.15
N ALA A 124 1.70 3.50 -6.32
CA ALA A 124 1.73 4.39 -7.48
C ALA A 124 0.82 5.63 -7.35
N GLY A 125 0.10 5.79 -6.23
CA GLY A 125 -0.75 6.95 -5.96
C GLY A 125 -2.25 6.69 -6.09
N GLY A 126 -2.68 5.48 -6.44
CA GLY A 126 -4.07 5.04 -6.33
C GLY A 126 -5.09 5.73 -7.23
N LYS A 127 -4.66 6.53 -8.22
CA LYS A 127 -5.51 7.35 -9.10
C LYS A 127 -5.29 6.99 -10.58
N ILE A 128 -6.38 6.86 -11.33
CA ILE A 128 -6.34 6.64 -12.79
C ILE A 128 -6.19 7.98 -13.54
N THR A 129 -6.66 9.08 -12.95
CA THR A 129 -6.70 10.42 -13.57
C THR A 129 -5.37 11.15 -13.58
N GLY A 130 -4.28 10.52 -13.10
CA GLY A 130 -2.96 11.12 -12.99
C GLY A 130 -2.68 11.78 -11.64
N TYR A 131 -1.48 12.34 -11.52
CA TYR A 131 -1.02 13.02 -10.32
C TYR A 131 -1.65 14.41 -10.25
N ASP A 132 -2.32 14.71 -9.14
CA ASP A 132 -2.86 16.04 -8.90
C ASP A 132 -1.75 16.91 -8.31
N VAL A 133 -1.60 18.14 -8.82
CA VAL A 133 -0.66 19.09 -8.25
C VAL A 133 -1.33 19.66 -7.03
N ASP A 134 -0.77 19.41 -5.86
CA ASP A 134 -1.30 19.96 -4.62
C ASP A 134 -1.33 21.51 -4.70
N PRO A 135 -2.52 22.13 -4.71
CA PRO A 135 -2.65 23.58 -4.85
C PRO A 135 -2.19 24.33 -3.59
N THR A 136 -1.98 23.62 -2.48
CA THR A 136 -1.47 24.21 -1.22
C THR A 136 0.05 24.38 -1.22
N VAL A 137 0.75 23.66 -2.10
CA VAL A 137 2.21 23.73 -2.20
C VAL A 137 2.59 24.92 -3.07
N ASP A 138 3.38 25.83 -2.50
CA ASP A 138 3.93 26.96 -3.24
C ASP A 138 4.67 26.48 -4.50
N GLU A 139 4.40 27.14 -5.63
CA GLU A 139 5.03 26.82 -6.90
C GLU A 139 6.56 26.94 -6.82
N VAL A 140 7.06 27.87 -6.01
CA VAL A 140 8.50 28.05 -5.79
C VAL A 140 9.06 26.83 -5.06
N ALA A 141 8.45 26.42 -3.95
CA ALA A 141 8.86 25.22 -3.20
C ALA A 141 8.84 23.96 -4.08
N ARG A 142 7.82 23.78 -4.93
CA ARG A 142 7.77 22.69 -5.91
C ARG A 142 8.93 22.75 -6.90
N LYS A 143 9.20 23.92 -7.49
CA LYS A 143 10.30 24.11 -8.44
C LYS A 143 11.66 23.89 -7.77
N GLU A 144 11.83 24.29 -6.51
CA GLU A 144 13.02 24.02 -5.71
C GLU A 144 13.19 22.52 -5.45
N TYR A 145 12.14 21.81 -5.07
CA TYR A 145 12.17 20.35 -4.93
C TYR A 145 12.58 19.66 -6.23
N VAL A 146 12.05 20.07 -7.38
CA VAL A 146 12.45 19.53 -8.68
C VAL A 146 13.92 19.85 -9.00
N ARG A 147 14.40 21.05 -8.65
CA ARG A 147 15.80 21.47 -8.82
C ARG A 147 16.76 20.67 -7.94
N LYS A 148 16.33 20.15 -6.78
CA LYS A 148 17.15 19.25 -5.94
C LYS A 148 17.61 18.00 -6.69
N ASN A 149 16.96 17.62 -7.79
CA ASN A 149 17.42 16.51 -8.63
C ASN A 149 18.81 16.77 -9.26
N ARG A 150 19.21 18.03 -9.45
CA ARG A 150 20.51 18.39 -10.04
C ARG A 150 21.61 18.56 -9.00
N ARG A 151 21.31 19.17 -7.86
CA ARG A 151 22.27 19.40 -6.77
C ARG A 151 21.54 19.37 -5.43
N ARG A 152 22.05 18.56 -4.51
CA ARG A 152 21.59 18.47 -3.11
C ARG A 152 22.72 18.88 -2.18
N PRO A 153 22.42 19.49 -1.03
CA PRO A 153 23.44 19.73 -0.01
C PRO A 153 24.00 18.40 0.50
N MET A 154 25.30 18.38 0.80
CA MET A 154 26.00 17.17 1.27
C MET A 154 25.44 16.71 2.62
N GLU A 155 25.09 17.63 3.51
CA GLU A 155 24.48 17.34 4.82
C GLU A 155 23.16 16.56 4.70
N GLU A 156 22.25 17.01 3.82
CA GLU A 156 20.97 16.30 3.55
C GLU A 156 21.21 14.87 3.01
N THR A 157 22.30 14.68 2.25
CA THR A 157 22.66 13.36 1.70
C THR A 157 23.24 12.44 2.78
N LEU A 158 24.09 13.00 3.67
CA LEU A 158 24.68 12.28 4.79
C LEU A 158 23.62 11.86 5.81
N GLU A 159 22.63 12.71 6.06
CA GLU A 159 21.51 12.39 6.95
C GLU A 159 20.61 11.27 6.39
N GLN A 160 20.34 11.28 5.07
CA GLN A 160 19.45 10.29 4.44
C GLN A 160 20.13 8.92 4.18
N ILE A 161 21.39 8.92 3.74
CA ILE A 161 22.10 7.70 3.31
C ILE A 161 23.01 7.17 4.43
N GLY A 162 23.42 8.03 5.35
CA GLY A 162 24.46 7.74 6.34
C GLY A 162 25.88 7.91 5.78
N GLU A 163 26.85 7.98 6.68
CA GLU A 163 28.26 8.02 6.32
C GLU A 163 28.79 6.63 5.93
N GLY A 164 29.59 6.56 4.86
CA GLY A 164 30.23 5.32 4.42
C GLY A 164 30.00 5.01 2.94
N ARG A 165 30.59 3.89 2.46
CA ARG A 165 30.48 3.41 1.06
C ARG A 165 30.76 4.49 0.00
N GLY A 166 31.75 5.35 0.25
CA GLY A 166 32.20 6.39 -0.68
C GLY A 166 31.59 7.78 -0.49
N ILE A 167 30.67 7.96 0.47
CA ILE A 167 30.12 9.27 0.85
C ILE A 167 30.75 9.69 2.18
N PHE A 168 31.49 10.80 2.16
CA PHE A 168 32.21 11.32 3.31
C PHE A 168 31.82 12.77 3.57
N GLY A 169 31.39 13.07 4.79
CA GLY A 169 31.14 14.43 5.23
C GLY A 169 32.41 15.15 5.66
N PRO A 170 32.36 16.49 5.82
CA PRO A 170 33.43 17.24 6.46
C PRO A 170 33.68 16.71 7.88
N GLY A 171 34.96 16.52 8.26
CA GLY A 171 35.35 15.94 9.55
C GLY A 171 35.23 14.42 9.66
N TYR A 172 35.10 13.69 8.54
CA TYR A 172 34.95 12.22 8.55
C TYR A 172 36.11 11.48 9.22
N GLN A 173 37.35 11.96 9.08
CA GLN A 173 38.54 11.32 9.65
C GLN A 173 38.47 11.29 11.19
N GLU A 174 38.06 12.39 11.80
CA GLU A 174 37.90 12.53 13.26
C GLU A 174 36.76 11.65 13.77
N ARG A 175 35.56 11.73 13.16
CA ARG A 175 34.43 10.84 13.51
C ARG A 175 34.75 9.36 13.29
N ARG A 176 35.57 9.02 12.29
CA ARG A 176 36.05 7.66 12.07
C ARG A 176 37.01 7.22 13.16
N ALA A 177 37.95 8.08 13.56
CA ALA A 177 38.88 7.80 14.64
C ALA A 177 38.13 7.57 15.96
N GLU A 178 37.15 8.42 16.29
CA GLU A 178 36.27 8.25 17.46
C GLU A 178 35.51 6.91 17.41
N ARG A 179 34.90 6.56 16.27
CA ARG A 179 34.20 5.26 16.12
C ARG A 179 35.15 4.07 16.26
N LEU A 180 36.39 4.18 15.80
CA LEU A 180 37.39 3.10 15.91
C LEU A 180 37.92 2.96 17.34
N GLN A 181 38.12 4.08 18.03
CA GLN A 181 38.50 4.09 19.44
C GLN A 181 37.38 3.49 20.31
N GLN A 182 36.12 3.88 20.08
CA GLN A 182 34.97 3.37 20.84
C GLN A 182 34.70 1.88 20.59
N ASN A 183 34.79 1.41 19.35
CA ASN A 183 34.43 0.02 19.02
C ASN A 183 35.60 -0.97 19.21
N TYR A 184 36.84 -0.52 19.06
CA TYR A 184 38.01 -1.41 18.98
C TYR A 184 39.18 -0.99 19.89
N GLY A 185 39.10 0.14 20.59
CA GLY A 185 40.18 0.64 21.45
C GLY A 185 41.46 1.05 20.69
N ILE A 186 41.36 1.25 19.37
CA ILE A 186 42.50 1.60 18.52
C ILE A 186 42.57 3.11 18.41
N GLU A 187 43.65 3.71 18.91
CA GLU A 187 43.95 5.13 18.69
C GLU A 187 44.53 5.32 17.29
N VAL A 188 43.75 5.97 16.43
CA VAL A 188 44.22 6.33 15.09
C VAL A 188 44.91 7.69 15.20
N PRO A 189 46.20 7.81 14.85
CA PRO A 189 46.88 9.10 14.89
C PRO A 189 46.18 10.07 13.93
N ALA A 190 45.81 11.25 14.44
CA ALA A 190 45.26 12.31 13.62
C ALA A 190 46.29 12.66 12.54
N ALA A 191 45.95 12.45 11.27
CA ALA A 191 46.79 12.87 10.17
C ALA A 191 46.93 14.39 10.26
N SER A 192 48.13 14.86 10.62
CA SER A 192 48.52 16.26 10.53
C SER A 192 48.37 16.70 9.08
N SER A 193 47.48 17.67 8.86
CA SER A 193 47.38 18.44 7.62
C SER A 193 48.66 19.18 7.31
#